data_AF-A0A6B3D1U0-F1
#
_entry.id   AF-A0A6B3D1U0-F1
#
_cell.length_a   1.000
_cell.length_b   1.000
_cell.length_c   1.000
_cell.angle_alpha   90.00
_cell.angle_beta   90.00
_cell.angle_gamma   90.00
#
_symmetry.space_group_name_H-M   'P 1'
#
loop_
_entity.id
_entity.type
_entity.pdbx_description
1 polymer ?
#
loop_
_entity_poly.entity_id
_entity_poly.type
_entity_poly.pdbx_seq_one_letter_code
_entity_poly.pdbx_strand_id
1 'polypeptide(L)'
;GEDIADAGTEWVSSFTDATRPAATYRAGRVLLAGDAAHIHLPAGGQGMSTGILDAVNLGWKLAAEVTGRAHPGLLDTYHAERHPV
;
A
#
# COMPACT_ATOMS: atom_id res chain seq x y z
N GLY A 1 4.90 10.08 37.32
CA GLY A 1 4.86 8.97 36.34
C GLY A 1 5.26 7.71 37.05
N GLU A 2 4.80 6.56 36.59
CA GLU A 2 5.24 5.26 37.09
C GLU A 2 6.62 4.93 36.49
N ASP A 3 7.52 4.38 37.31
CA ASP A 3 8.81 3.88 36.84
C ASP A 3 8.58 2.51 36.19
N ILE A 4 9.05 2.36 34.96
CA ILE A 4 8.90 1.15 34.14
C ILE A 4 10.26 0.52 33.81
N ALA A 5 11.34 0.91 34.49
CA ALA A 5 12.70 0.43 34.22
C ALA A 5 12.84 -1.11 34.25
N ASP A 6 12.05 -1.79 35.11
CA ASP A 6 12.07 -3.25 35.28
C ASP A 6 10.95 -3.98 34.52
N ALA A 7 10.18 -3.27 33.67
CA ALA A 7 9.10 -3.88 32.90
C ALA A 7 9.67 -4.81 31.81
N GLY A 8 9.19 -6.06 31.78
CA GLY A 8 9.50 -6.99 30.69
C GLY A 8 8.81 -6.59 29.39
N THR A 9 9.52 -6.67 28.26
CA THR A 9 8.95 -6.39 26.93
C THR A 9 8.99 -7.65 26.07
N GLU A 10 7.88 -7.96 25.39
CA GLU A 10 7.84 -9.03 24.40
C GLU A 10 8.35 -8.54 23.03
N TRP A 11 8.00 -7.30 22.67
CA TRP A 11 8.45 -6.66 21.43
C TRP A 11 8.52 -5.15 21.56
N VAL A 12 9.52 -4.55 20.92
CA VAL A 12 9.71 -3.10 20.80
C VAL A 12 10.08 -2.79 19.35
N SER A 13 9.50 -1.73 18.79
CA SER A 13 9.80 -1.23 17.45
C SER A 13 9.95 0.28 17.41
N SER A 14 10.73 0.78 16.47
CA SER A 14 10.85 2.20 16.14
C SER A 14 10.36 2.47 14.72
N PHE A 15 9.83 3.68 14.50
CA PHE A 15 9.39 4.16 13.20
C PHE A 15 9.78 5.63 13.03
N THR A 16 9.78 6.12 11.79
CA THR A 16 10.00 7.52 11.45
C THR A 16 8.77 8.11 10.78
N ASP A 17 8.81 9.40 10.46
CA ASP A 17 7.78 10.13 9.71
C ASP A 17 8.02 10.13 8.19
N ALA A 18 8.87 9.23 7.70
CA ALA A 18 9.20 9.15 6.28
C ALA A 18 7.92 8.93 5.44
N THR A 19 7.71 9.81 4.46
CA THR A 19 6.62 9.72 3.49
C THR A 19 7.21 9.50 2.10
N ARG A 20 6.96 8.34 1.51
CA ARG A 20 7.55 7.95 0.22
C ARG A 20 6.55 7.18 -0.63
N PRO A 21 5.93 7.81 -1.64
CA PRO A 21 5.22 7.09 -2.69
C PRO A 21 6.18 6.63 -3.79
N ALA A 22 5.94 5.45 -4.35
CA ALA A 22 6.60 4.97 -5.56
C ALA A 22 6.13 5.78 -6.76
N ALA A 23 7.07 6.23 -7.60
CA ALA A 23 6.76 7.06 -8.78
C ALA A 23 5.85 6.36 -9.82
N THR A 24 5.80 5.03 -9.82
CA THR A 24 4.96 4.27 -10.73
C THR A 24 4.49 2.99 -10.05
N TYR A 25 3.18 2.72 -10.10
CA TYR A 25 2.58 1.55 -9.44
C TYR A 25 2.54 0.32 -10.36
N ARG A 26 2.82 0.50 -11.65
CA ARG A 26 2.88 -0.57 -12.66
C ARG A 26 4.07 -0.37 -13.59
N ALA A 27 4.89 -1.41 -13.73
CA ALA A 27 5.92 -1.52 -14.75
C ALA A 27 5.68 -2.81 -15.56
N GLY A 28 4.90 -2.70 -16.65
CA GLY A 28 4.50 -3.84 -17.46
C GLY A 28 3.65 -4.85 -16.68
N ARG A 29 4.25 -5.99 -16.32
CA ARG A 29 3.60 -7.08 -15.56
C ARG A 29 3.91 -7.05 -14.06
N VAL A 30 4.72 -6.09 -13.60
CA VAL A 30 5.06 -5.91 -12.19
C VAL A 30 4.23 -4.77 -11.61
N LEU A 31 3.61 -5.00 -10.46
CA LEU A 31 2.73 -4.04 -9.78
C LEU A 31 3.10 -3.92 -8.30
N LEU A 32 2.92 -2.73 -7.73
CA LEU A 32 3.12 -2.43 -6.31
C LEU A 32 1.79 -2.04 -5.68
N ALA A 33 1.53 -2.46 -4.44
CA ALA A 33 0.35 -2.10 -3.66
C ALA A 33 0.70 -2.02 -2.15
N GLY A 34 -0.04 -1.21 -1.38
CA GLY A 34 0.20 -1.03 0.06
C GLY A 34 1.60 -0.47 0.36
N ASP A 35 2.24 -0.95 1.43
CA ASP A 35 3.55 -0.46 1.88
C ASP A 35 4.67 -0.56 0.84
N ALA A 36 4.54 -1.47 -0.15
CA ALA A 36 5.47 -1.55 -1.28
C ALA A 36 5.34 -0.37 -2.25
N ALA A 37 4.17 0.26 -2.30
CA ALA A 37 3.85 1.41 -3.15
C ALA A 37 3.91 2.74 -2.40
N HIS A 38 3.63 2.77 -1.09
CA HIS A 38 3.64 3.98 -0.30
C HIS A 38 3.89 3.69 1.18
N ILE A 39 4.76 4.48 1.81
CA ILE A 39 4.91 4.50 3.27
C ILE A 39 4.65 5.90 3.79
N HIS A 40 4.09 5.99 5.00
CA HIS A 40 3.88 7.22 5.73
C HIS A 40 3.93 6.95 7.23
N LEU A 41 3.98 8.01 8.03
CA LEU A 41 3.86 7.92 9.49
C LEU A 41 2.59 7.13 9.86
N PRO A 42 2.63 6.16 10.80
CA PRO A 42 1.46 5.33 11.15
C PRO A 42 0.37 6.09 11.93
N ALA A 43 0.40 7.42 11.92
CA ALA A 43 -0.63 8.26 12.51
C ALA A 43 -2.00 7.94 11.89
N GLY A 44 -2.99 7.65 12.73
CA GLY A 44 -4.36 7.37 12.30
C GLY A 44 -4.60 6.00 11.69
N GLY A 45 -3.63 5.07 11.69
CA GLY A 45 -3.84 3.69 11.25
C GLY A 45 -4.16 3.53 9.75
N GLN A 46 -3.73 4.48 8.92
CA GLN A 46 -4.15 4.55 7.51
C GLN A 46 -3.44 3.54 6.59
N GLY A 47 -2.22 3.11 6.91
CA GLY A 47 -1.41 2.26 6.01
C GLY A 47 -2.11 0.95 5.63
N MET A 48 -2.66 0.23 6.62
CA MET A 48 -3.43 -0.99 6.37
C MET A 48 -4.68 -0.73 5.53
N SER A 49 -5.44 0.32 5.86
CA SER A 49 -6.68 0.67 5.16
C SER A 49 -6.41 1.02 3.69
N THR A 50 -5.39 1.84 3.41
CA THR A 50 -5.01 2.22 2.04
C THR A 50 -4.51 1.02 1.26
N GLY A 51 -3.71 0.13 1.86
CA GLY A 51 -3.25 -1.10 1.21
C GLY A 51 -4.40 -2.06 0.85
N ILE A 52 -5.41 -2.18 1.71
CA ILE A 52 -6.64 -2.95 1.39
C ILE A 52 -7.37 -2.31 0.21
N LEU A 53 -7.52 -0.98 0.19
CA LEU A 53 -8.18 -0.27 -0.91
C LEU A 53 -7.41 -0.39 -2.23
N ASP A 54 -6.08 -0.45 -2.19
CA ASP A 54 -5.25 -0.75 -3.36
C ASP A 54 -5.55 -2.15 -3.89
N ALA A 55 -5.58 -3.15 -3.01
CA ALA A 55 -5.86 -4.54 -3.38
C ALA A 55 -7.28 -4.70 -3.95
N VAL A 56 -8.27 -4.04 -3.35
CA VAL A 56 -9.65 -4.03 -3.84
C VAL A 56 -9.74 -3.39 -5.23
N ASN A 57 -9.03 -2.28 -5.46
CA ASN A 57 -9.01 -1.62 -6.77
C ASN A 57 -8.30 -2.48 -7.82
N LEU A 58 -7.15 -3.06 -7.48
CA LEU A 58 -6.32 -3.81 -8.40
C LEU A 58 -6.87 -5.20 -8.73
N GLY A 59 -7.42 -5.91 -7.74
CA GLY A 59 -7.72 -7.35 -7.86
C GLY A 59 -8.64 -7.69 -9.02
N TRP A 60 -9.72 -6.94 -9.20
CA TRP A 60 -10.66 -7.19 -10.30
C TRP A 60 -10.09 -6.78 -11.67
N LYS A 61 -9.30 -5.71 -11.73
CA LYS A 61 -8.65 -5.26 -12.98
C LYS A 61 -7.63 -6.28 -13.46
N LEU A 62 -6.83 -6.80 -12.53
CA LEU A 62 -5.85 -7.85 -12.81
C LEU A 62 -6.55 -9.15 -13.24
N ALA A 63 -7.65 -9.52 -12.59
CA ALA A 63 -8.45 -10.68 -13.00
C ALA A 63 -9.02 -10.51 -14.41
N ALA A 64 -9.53 -9.32 -14.76
CA ALA A 64 -10.01 -9.03 -16.11
C ALA A 64 -8.89 -9.09 -17.16
N GLU A 65 -7.70 -8.58 -16.84
CA GLU A 65 -6.52 -8.64 -17.72
C GLU A 65 -6.09 -10.09 -17.98
N VAL A 66 -5.92 -10.88 -16.90
CA VAL A 66 -5.46 -12.27 -16.99
C VAL A 66 -6.47 -13.16 -17.73
N THR A 67 -7.76 -12.86 -17.63
CA THR A 67 -8.83 -13.62 -18.32
C THR A 67 -9.13 -13.10 -19.73
N GLY A 68 -8.42 -12.08 -20.23
CA GLY A 68 -8.63 -11.50 -21.55
C GLY A 68 -9.96 -10.73 -21.70
N ARG A 69 -10.57 -10.31 -20.58
CA ARG A 69 -11.84 -9.58 -20.53
C ARG A 69 -11.66 -8.07 -20.32
N ALA A 70 -10.43 -7.63 -20.05
CA ALA A 70 -10.12 -6.23 -19.86
C ALA A 70 -10.20 -5.45 -21.19
N HIS A 71 -10.77 -4.25 -21.13
CA HIS A 71 -10.56 -3.27 -22.18
C HIS A 71 -9.09 -2.79 -22.17
N PRO A 72 -8.50 -2.42 -23.33
CA PRO A 72 -7.15 -1.90 -23.39
C PRO A 72 -6.93 -0.75 -22.41
N GLY A 73 -5.86 -0.83 -21.62
CA GLY A 73 -5.50 0.20 -20.63
C GLY A 73 -6.23 0.10 -19.29
N LEU A 74 -7.15 -0.86 -19.08
CA LEU A 74 -7.84 -1.03 -17.79
C LEU A 74 -6.85 -1.17 -16.63
N LEU A 75 -5.81 -1.97 -16.81
CA LEU A 75 -4.82 -2.19 -15.75
C LEU A 75 -3.91 -0.96 -15.52
N ASP A 76 -3.80 -0.04 -16.48
CA ASP A 76 -3.09 1.23 -16.30
C ASP A 76 -3.88 2.22 -15.43
N THR A 77 -5.21 2.10 -15.38
CA THR A 77 -6.02 2.97 -14.51
C THR A 77 -5.77 2.71 -13.04
N TYR A 78 -5.20 1.57 -12.65
CA TYR A 78 -4.79 1.32 -11.26
C TYR A 78 -3.84 2.41 -10.74
N HIS A 79 -2.78 2.74 -11.50
CA HIS A 79 -1.87 3.80 -11.11
C HIS A 79 -2.58 5.17 -11.09
N ALA A 80 -3.34 5.48 -12.15
CA ALA A 80 -4.03 6.76 -12.28
C ALA A 80 -5.04 7.02 -11.15
N GLU A 81 -5.69 5.98 -10.64
CA GLU A 81 -6.69 6.08 -9.58
C GLU A 81 -6.09 6.03 -8.17
N ARG A 82 -5.00 5.28 -7.96
CA ARG A 82 -4.47 5.01 -6.61
C ARG A 82 -3.26 5.84 -6.23
N HIS A 83 -2.43 6.26 -7.18
CA HIS A 83 -1.27 7.10 -6.88
C HIS A 83 -1.63 8.50 -6.33
N PRO A 84 -2.76 9.14 -6.73
CA PRO A 84 -3.16 10.43 -6.16
C PRO A 84 -3.81 10.37 -4.76
N VAL A 85 -4.10 9.16 -4.25
CA VAL A 85 -4.77 8.93 -2.94
C VAL A 85 -3.74 8.80 -1.85
#